data_AF-A0A9C8XFP6-F1
#
_entry.id   AF-A0A9C8XFP6-F1
#
_cell.length_a   1.000
_cell.length_b   1.000
_cell.length_c   1.000
_cell.angle_alpha   90.00
_cell.angle_beta   90.00
_cell.angle_gamma   90.00
#
_symmetry.space_group_name_H-M   'P 1'
#
loop_
_entity.id
_entity.type
_entity.pdbx_description
1 polymer ?
#
loop_
_entity_poly.entity_id
_entity_poly.type
_entity_poly.pdbx_seq_one_letter_code
_entity_poly.pdbx_strand_id
1 'polypeptide(L)'
;EPGIIAAESPNPIVNQLVIMPDIEKRLEAFVRVGDGIIVFPGGAGTAEEILYILGILLHPDNADLPFPLIFTGPKSAEAYFRQINQFIGDTLGLEAQQRYRIIIDDPEKVALEMKKGMRHVQEHREMQTDAYYFNWTLKIDEPFQKPFEPTHENMSGLSLHKDQPAHELAANLRRAFSGVVAGNVKEDGIRAVEKHGLFELRGDREIMRPMDALLAAFVEQQRMKLPGTKYEPCYKIIS
;
A
#
# COMPACT_ATOMS: atom_id res chain seq x y z
N GLU A 1 0.48 15.95 -0.56
CA GLU A 1 0.58 16.21 -2.00
C GLU A 1 -0.72 16.89 -2.46
N PRO A 2 -0.71 17.73 -3.50
CA PRO A 2 -1.85 18.58 -3.87
C PRO A 2 -3.16 17.84 -4.18
N GLY A 3 -3.08 16.63 -4.75
CA GLY A 3 -4.22 15.82 -5.20
C GLY A 3 -5.06 15.18 -4.10
N ILE A 4 -4.60 15.16 -2.85
CA ILE A 4 -5.36 14.58 -1.72
C ILE A 4 -5.55 15.53 -0.54
N ILE A 5 -4.80 16.63 -0.44
CA ILE A 5 -4.82 17.50 0.75
C ILE A 5 -6.18 18.12 1.07
N ALA A 6 -7.04 18.29 0.05
CA ALA A 6 -8.42 18.76 0.24
C ALA A 6 -9.34 17.68 0.83
N ALA A 7 -9.13 16.41 0.47
CA ALA A 7 -9.89 15.28 1.01
C ALA A 7 -9.37 14.82 2.38
N GLU A 8 -8.05 14.93 2.59
CA GLU A 8 -7.33 14.50 3.79
C GLU A 8 -6.51 15.67 4.35
N SER A 9 -7.20 16.68 4.87
CA SER A 9 -6.54 17.89 5.39
C SER A 9 -5.71 17.60 6.65
N PRO A 10 -4.53 18.25 6.79
CA PRO A 10 -3.66 18.02 7.93
C PRO A 10 -4.33 18.47 9.24
N ASN A 11 -4.25 17.62 10.26
CA ASN A 11 -4.71 17.97 11.60
C ASN A 11 -3.80 19.05 12.22
N PRO A 12 -4.34 20.05 12.96
CA PRO A 12 -3.53 21.10 13.59
C PRO A 12 -2.44 20.63 14.58
N ILE A 13 -2.49 19.38 15.05
CA ILE A 13 -1.43 18.80 15.87
C ILE A 13 -0.13 18.55 15.09
N VAL A 14 -0.18 18.53 13.75
CA VAL A 14 1.00 18.37 12.88
C VAL A 14 1.87 19.62 12.99
N ASN A 15 3.12 19.43 13.45
CA ASN A 15 4.08 20.53 13.62
C ASN A 15 5.11 20.64 12.47
N GLN A 16 5.19 19.65 11.58
CA GLN A 16 6.04 19.63 10.39
C GLN A 16 5.22 19.15 9.19
N LEU A 17 4.72 20.09 8.39
CA LEU A 17 3.99 19.79 7.15
C LEU A 17 4.94 19.84 5.95
N VAL A 18 5.01 18.74 5.20
CA VAL A 18 5.74 18.65 3.93
C VAL A 18 4.76 18.30 2.82
N ILE A 19 4.75 19.10 1.75
CA ILE A 19 3.92 18.87 0.58
C ILE A 19 4.80 18.33 -0.54
N MET A 20 4.77 17.01 -0.73
CA MET A 20 5.41 16.35 -1.87
C MET A 20 4.64 16.65 -3.17
N PRO A 21 5.30 16.68 -4.34
CA PRO A 21 4.67 17.11 -5.58
C PRO A 21 3.69 16.08 -6.16
N ASP A 22 3.84 14.79 -5.86
CA ASP A 22 2.95 13.71 -6.29
C ASP A 22 2.88 12.56 -5.26
N ILE A 23 2.02 11.56 -5.53
CA ILE A 23 1.80 10.41 -4.64
C ILE A 23 3.03 9.51 -4.57
N GLU A 24 3.71 9.23 -5.68
CA GLU A 24 4.91 8.38 -5.69
C GLU A 24 6.05 8.99 -4.87
N LYS A 25 6.29 10.31 -4.96
CA LYS A 25 7.31 10.98 -4.13
C LYS A 25 6.89 11.07 -2.68
N ARG A 26 5.58 11.15 -2.38
CA ARG A 26 5.07 11.00 -1.01
C ARG A 26 5.39 9.61 -0.45
N LEU A 27 5.13 8.56 -1.23
CA LEU A 27 5.41 7.18 -0.85
C LEU A 27 6.92 6.92 -0.67
N GLU A 28 7.75 7.43 -1.57
CA GLU A 28 9.22 7.34 -1.43
C GLU A 28 9.70 8.05 -0.17
N ALA A 29 9.20 9.26 0.11
CA ALA A 29 9.56 9.98 1.33
C ALA A 29 9.25 9.17 2.61
N PHE A 30 8.11 8.47 2.66
CA PHE A 30 7.76 7.63 3.81
C PHE A 30 8.79 6.52 4.06
N VAL A 31 9.20 5.79 3.02
CA VAL A 31 10.10 4.64 3.18
C VAL A 31 11.57 5.03 3.31
N ARG A 32 11.95 6.22 2.82
CA ARG A 32 13.31 6.76 2.98
C ARG A 32 13.54 7.32 4.38
N VAL A 33 12.55 7.98 4.97
CA VAL A 33 12.67 8.64 6.29
C VAL A 33 12.22 7.71 7.42
N GLY A 34 11.29 6.80 7.16
CA GLY A 34 10.81 5.86 8.16
C GLY A 34 11.84 4.79 8.50
N ASP A 35 12.27 4.74 9.76
CA ASP A 35 13.03 3.60 10.31
C ASP A 35 12.13 2.38 10.61
N GLY A 36 10.81 2.53 10.41
CA GLY A 36 9.82 1.52 10.67
C GLY A 36 8.42 2.02 10.36
N ILE A 37 7.52 1.09 10.02
CA ILE A 37 6.14 1.42 9.64
C ILE A 37 5.16 0.59 10.45
N ILE A 38 4.14 1.26 10.98
CA ILE A 38 2.98 0.64 11.61
C ILE A 38 1.78 0.89 10.69
N VAL A 39 1.07 -0.18 10.32
CA VAL A 39 -0.11 -0.12 9.47
C VAL A 39 -1.34 -0.52 10.27
N PHE A 40 -2.35 0.34 10.26
CA PHE A 40 -3.66 0.10 10.85
C PHE A 40 -4.68 -0.32 9.77
N PRO A 41 -5.87 -0.84 10.15
CA PRO A 41 -6.90 -1.17 9.18
C PRO A 41 -7.36 0.05 8.37
N GLY A 42 -7.42 -0.11 7.05
CA GLY A 42 -7.84 0.93 6.13
C GLY A 42 -8.47 0.37 4.86
N GLY A 43 -8.71 1.23 3.87
CA GLY A 43 -9.32 0.87 2.60
C GLY A 43 -8.30 0.67 1.48
N ALA A 44 -8.70 1.01 0.25
CA ALA A 44 -7.86 0.90 -0.93
C ALA A 44 -6.52 1.66 -0.84
N GLY A 45 -6.51 2.85 -0.22
CA GLY A 45 -5.27 3.63 -0.05
C GLY A 45 -4.25 2.96 0.87
N THR A 46 -4.72 2.35 1.97
CA THR A 46 -3.83 1.58 2.85
C THR A 46 -3.33 0.30 2.17
N ALA A 47 -4.16 -0.34 1.35
CA ALA A 47 -3.72 -1.49 0.54
C ALA A 47 -2.65 -1.08 -0.49
N GLU A 48 -2.80 0.09 -1.14
CA GLU A 48 -1.79 0.69 -2.02
C GLU A 48 -0.45 0.87 -1.28
N GLU A 49 -0.48 1.45 -0.08
CA GLU A 49 0.71 1.69 0.74
C GLU A 49 1.38 0.39 1.19
N ILE A 50 0.61 -0.64 1.57
CA ILE A 50 1.12 -1.98 1.90
C ILE A 50 1.83 -2.60 0.69
N LEU A 51 1.20 -2.56 -0.49
CA LEU A 51 1.77 -3.13 -1.71
C LEU A 51 3.02 -2.38 -2.17
N TYR A 52 3.06 -1.06 -1.95
CA TYR A 52 4.23 -0.24 -2.21
C TYR A 52 5.43 -0.69 -1.37
N ILE A 53 5.30 -0.73 -0.04
CA ILE A 53 6.41 -1.11 0.84
C ILE A 53 6.81 -2.57 0.64
N LEU A 54 5.85 -3.50 0.49
CA LEU A 54 6.18 -4.90 0.26
C LEU A 54 6.88 -5.11 -1.08
N GLY A 55 6.43 -4.44 -2.14
CA GLY A 55 7.10 -4.50 -3.43
C GLY A 55 8.56 -4.05 -3.36
N ILE A 56 8.85 -2.98 -2.62
CA ILE A 56 10.22 -2.53 -2.36
C ILE A 56 10.99 -3.59 -1.56
N LEU A 57 10.47 -4.06 -0.43
CA LEU A 57 11.16 -5.03 0.43
C LEU A 57 11.37 -6.41 -0.22
N LEU A 58 10.60 -6.74 -1.25
CA LEU A 58 10.74 -7.96 -2.05
C LEU A 58 11.81 -7.85 -3.15
N HIS A 59 12.37 -6.67 -3.39
CA HIS A 59 13.48 -6.53 -4.33
C HIS A 59 14.72 -7.31 -3.80
N PRO A 60 15.46 -8.05 -4.65
CA PRO A 60 16.63 -8.82 -4.23
C PRO A 60 17.68 -8.01 -3.47
N ASP A 61 18.02 -6.80 -3.93
CA ASP A 61 18.98 -5.91 -3.25
C ASP A 61 18.52 -5.41 -1.87
N ASN A 62 17.24 -5.61 -1.53
CA ASN A 62 16.68 -5.26 -0.22
C ASN A 62 16.56 -6.49 0.70
N ALA A 63 17.08 -7.65 0.29
CA ALA A 63 16.89 -8.92 0.99
C ALA A 63 17.23 -8.83 2.48
N ASP A 64 18.38 -8.22 2.78
CA ASP A 64 18.96 -8.11 4.11
C ASP A 64 18.57 -6.84 4.88
N LEU A 65 17.70 -5.99 4.32
CA LEU A 65 17.25 -4.78 5.01
C LEU A 65 16.39 -5.13 6.22
N PRO A 66 16.79 -4.75 7.45
CA PRO A 66 16.02 -5.03 8.64
C PRO A 66 14.95 -3.95 8.84
N PHE A 67 13.97 -3.88 7.94
CA PHE A 67 12.91 -2.87 7.98
C PHE A 67 11.71 -3.36 8.82
N PRO A 68 11.46 -2.81 10.02
CA PRO A 68 10.34 -3.24 10.85
C PRO A 68 9.01 -2.77 10.28
N LEU A 69 8.19 -3.71 9.80
CA LEU A 69 6.85 -3.49 9.32
C LEU A 69 5.84 -4.25 10.21
N ILE A 70 4.95 -3.52 10.87
CA ILE A 70 3.99 -4.09 11.82
C ILE A 70 2.57 -3.72 11.39
N PHE A 71 1.73 -4.73 11.23
CA PHE A 71 0.30 -4.60 11.01
C PHE A 71 -0.43 -4.78 12.34
N THR A 72 -1.24 -3.82 12.74
CA THR A 72 -1.86 -3.85 14.07
C THR A 72 -3.22 -3.20 14.14
N GLY A 73 -4.03 -3.62 15.10
CA GLY A 73 -5.34 -3.07 15.38
C GLY A 73 -5.97 -3.70 16.62
N PRO A 74 -7.16 -3.23 17.02
CA PRO A 74 -7.91 -3.83 18.12
C PRO A 74 -8.32 -5.28 17.78
N LYS A 75 -8.79 -6.03 18.77
CA LYS A 75 -9.31 -7.39 18.56
C LYS A 75 -10.34 -7.51 17.42
N SER A 76 -11.18 -6.49 17.23
CA SER A 76 -12.17 -6.45 16.15
C SER A 76 -11.56 -6.40 14.74
N ALA A 77 -10.27 -6.06 14.61
CA ALA A 77 -9.56 -6.02 13.34
C ALA A 77 -8.94 -7.38 12.93
N GLU A 78 -9.08 -8.44 13.73
CA GLU A 78 -8.48 -9.75 13.42
C GLU A 78 -8.93 -10.28 12.05
N ALA A 79 -10.24 -10.22 11.76
CA ALA A 79 -10.79 -10.67 10.48
C ALA A 79 -10.23 -9.86 9.29
N TYR A 80 -10.05 -8.55 9.47
CA TYR A 80 -9.43 -7.67 8.46
C TYR A 80 -7.99 -8.10 8.17
N PHE A 81 -7.16 -8.28 9.19
CA PHE A 81 -5.76 -8.66 8.98
C PHE A 81 -5.61 -10.09 8.48
N ARG A 82 -6.55 -10.99 8.80
CA ARG A 82 -6.62 -12.32 8.17
C ARG A 82 -6.84 -12.22 6.66
N GLN A 83 -7.73 -11.34 6.21
CA GLN A 83 -7.98 -11.10 4.78
C GLN A 83 -6.77 -10.47 4.08
N ILE A 84 -6.14 -9.46 4.69
CA ILE A 84 -4.92 -8.84 4.16
C ILE A 84 -3.79 -9.87 4.06
N ASN A 85 -3.56 -10.64 5.12
CA ASN A 85 -2.52 -11.68 5.14
C ASN A 85 -2.76 -12.73 4.06
N GLN A 86 -4.00 -13.19 3.91
CA GLN A 86 -4.40 -14.16 2.90
C GLN A 86 -4.18 -13.59 1.49
N PHE A 87 -4.65 -12.37 1.22
CA PHE A 87 -4.44 -11.70 -0.06
C PHE A 87 -2.95 -11.62 -0.42
N ILE A 88 -2.11 -11.14 0.50
CA ILE A 88 -0.66 -11.05 0.28
C ILE A 88 -0.06 -12.43 0.00
N GLY A 89 -0.47 -13.46 0.73
CA GLY A 89 0.00 -14.83 0.51
C GLY A 89 -0.42 -15.40 -0.85
N ASP A 90 -1.67 -15.16 -1.25
CA ASP A 90 -2.23 -15.68 -2.51
C ASP A 90 -1.65 -14.99 -3.75
N THR A 91 -1.27 -13.70 -3.62
CA THR A 91 -0.73 -12.91 -4.73
C THR A 91 0.80 -12.85 -4.74
N LEU A 92 1.43 -12.45 -3.63
CA LEU A 92 2.87 -12.17 -3.55
C LEU A 92 3.68 -13.31 -2.90
N GLY A 93 3.01 -14.30 -2.31
CA GLY A 93 3.63 -15.48 -1.74
C GLY A 93 4.15 -15.32 -0.31
N LEU A 94 4.73 -16.40 0.20
CA LEU A 94 5.19 -16.52 1.58
C LEU A 94 6.33 -15.55 1.91
N GLU A 95 7.21 -15.26 0.95
CA GLU A 95 8.32 -14.29 1.12
C GLU A 95 7.78 -12.91 1.50
N ALA A 96 6.65 -12.49 0.93
CA ALA A 96 6.01 -11.23 1.27
C ALA A 96 5.44 -11.25 2.69
N GLN A 97 4.84 -12.37 3.12
CA GLN A 97 4.32 -12.55 4.48
C GLN A 97 5.43 -12.51 5.55
N GLN A 98 6.65 -12.89 5.20
CA GLN A 98 7.81 -12.84 6.11
C GLN A 98 8.35 -11.41 6.34
N ARG A 99 7.95 -10.44 5.51
CA ARG A 99 8.40 -9.03 5.62
C ARG A 99 7.68 -8.22 6.69
N TYR A 100 6.62 -8.74 7.30
CA TYR A 100 5.85 -8.03 8.33
C TYR A 100 5.45 -8.93 9.49
N ARG A 101 4.95 -8.29 10.55
CA ARG A 101 4.33 -8.96 11.69
C ARG A 101 2.92 -8.45 11.91
N ILE A 102 2.00 -9.35 12.22
CA ILE A 102 0.65 -8.98 12.67
C ILE A 102 0.59 -9.06 14.18
N ILE A 103 0.24 -7.97 14.85
CA ILE A 103 0.07 -7.88 16.30
C ILE A 103 -1.33 -7.35 16.59
N ILE A 104 -2.20 -8.16 17.18
CA ILE A 104 -3.60 -7.80 17.46
C ILE A 104 -3.76 -7.53 18.95
N ASP A 105 -4.44 -6.42 19.28
CA ASP A 105 -4.88 -6.07 20.64
C ASP A 105 -3.73 -5.96 21.69
N ASP A 106 -2.53 -5.62 21.23
CA ASP A 106 -1.34 -5.51 22.09
C ASP A 106 -0.47 -4.30 21.69
N PRO A 107 -0.90 -3.07 22.06
CA PRO A 107 -0.19 -1.85 21.70
C PRO A 107 1.21 -1.75 22.36
N GLU A 108 1.39 -2.36 23.54
CA GLU A 108 2.69 -2.39 24.23
C GLU A 108 3.70 -3.21 23.41
N LYS A 109 3.30 -4.40 22.96
CA LYS A 109 4.15 -5.24 22.12
C LYS A 109 4.48 -4.58 20.79
N VAL A 110 3.54 -3.85 20.17
CA VAL A 110 3.84 -3.06 18.96
C VAL A 110 4.97 -2.07 19.22
N ALA A 111 4.88 -1.30 20.31
CA ALA A 111 5.91 -0.32 20.66
C ALA A 111 7.26 -0.98 20.97
N LEU A 112 7.27 -2.10 21.70
CA LEU A 112 8.48 -2.84 22.04
C LEU A 112 9.15 -3.44 20.79
N GLU A 113 8.39 -4.04 19.89
CA GLU A 113 8.92 -4.61 18.65
C GLU A 113 9.44 -3.52 17.71
N MET A 114 8.75 -2.37 17.63
CA MET A 114 9.24 -1.24 16.83
C MET A 114 10.54 -0.68 17.39
N LYS A 115 10.62 -0.47 18.71
CA LYS A 115 11.86 -0.01 19.38
C LYS A 115 13.04 -0.96 19.14
N LYS A 116 12.78 -2.27 19.20
CA LYS A 116 13.79 -3.29 18.88
C LYS A 116 14.20 -3.25 17.41
N GLY A 117 13.23 -3.12 16.50
CA GLY A 117 13.47 -3.00 15.06
C GLY A 117 14.32 -1.79 14.70
N MET A 118 14.02 -0.62 15.26
CA MET A 118 14.80 0.61 15.04
C MET A 118 16.27 0.46 15.45
N ARG A 119 16.56 -0.31 16.51
CA ARG A 119 17.94 -0.61 16.89
C ARG A 119 18.67 -1.40 15.80
N HIS A 120 18.03 -2.42 15.23
CA HIS A 120 18.62 -3.17 14.11
C HIS A 120 18.78 -2.31 12.85
N VAL A 121 17.84 -1.39 12.58
CA VAL A 121 17.99 -0.42 11.48
C VAL A 121 19.23 0.44 11.69
N GLN A 122 19.40 1.01 12.89
CA GLN A 122 20.58 1.83 13.20
C GLN A 122 21.88 1.05 13.03
N GLU A 123 21.97 -0.15 13.62
CA GLU A 123 23.14 -1.03 13.48
C GLU A 123 23.41 -1.37 12.00
N HIS A 124 22.37 -1.59 11.20
CA HIS A 124 22.51 -1.84 9.77
C HIS A 124 23.01 -0.62 8.99
N ARG A 125 22.51 0.59 9.29
CA ARG A 125 23.01 1.82 8.63
C ARG A 125 24.48 2.06 8.94
N GLU A 126 24.91 1.83 10.18
CA GLU A 126 26.33 1.89 10.56
C GLU A 126 27.18 0.92 9.75
N MET A 127 26.74 -0.34 9.62
CA MET A 127 27.46 -1.36 8.83
C MET A 127 27.56 -1.01 7.35
N GLN A 128 26.51 -0.41 6.77
CA GLN A 128 26.46 -0.03 5.35
C GLN A 128 27.04 1.37 5.07
N THR A 129 27.48 2.11 6.10
CA THR A 129 27.90 3.52 5.99
C THR A 129 26.80 4.40 5.36
N ASP A 130 25.54 4.16 5.73
CA ASP A 130 24.38 4.93 5.27
C ASP A 130 23.92 5.95 6.33
N ALA A 131 23.14 6.94 5.91
CA ALA A 131 22.64 7.99 6.80
C ALA A 131 21.47 7.50 7.67
N TYR A 132 21.42 7.93 8.93
CA TYR A 132 20.27 7.65 9.80
C TYR A 132 19.00 8.37 9.37
N TYR A 133 19.13 9.60 8.89
CA TYR A 133 17.99 10.47 8.57
C TYR A 133 17.39 10.21 7.17
N PHE A 134 18.02 9.39 6.35
CA PHE A 134 17.55 9.07 5.01
C PHE A 134 18.15 7.74 4.52
N ASN A 135 17.30 6.83 4.06
CA ASN A 135 17.69 5.51 3.57
C ASN A 135 18.18 5.54 2.13
N TRP A 136 19.46 5.81 1.90
CA TRP A 136 20.01 5.84 0.54
C TRP A 136 20.22 4.45 -0.04
N THR A 137 20.54 3.46 0.80
CA THR A 137 20.83 2.09 0.35
C THR A 137 19.57 1.31 -0.04
N LEU A 138 18.39 1.74 0.41
CA LEU A 138 17.11 1.19 -0.03
C LEU A 138 16.97 1.24 -1.56
N LYS A 139 16.89 0.06 -2.18
CA LYS A 139 16.66 -0.05 -3.62
C LYS A 139 15.18 0.14 -3.92
N ILE A 140 14.83 1.20 -4.65
CA ILE A 140 13.47 1.44 -5.13
C ILE A 140 13.50 1.42 -6.65
N ASP A 141 12.81 0.48 -7.28
CA ASP A 141 12.78 0.41 -8.74
C ASP A 141 11.87 1.46 -9.37
N GLU A 142 12.16 1.78 -10.63
CA GLU A 142 11.47 2.79 -11.41
C GLU A 142 9.93 2.62 -11.44
N PRO A 143 9.35 1.39 -11.49
CA PRO A 143 7.90 1.20 -11.43
C PRO A 143 7.22 1.71 -10.15
N PHE A 144 7.97 1.86 -9.05
CA PHE A 144 7.49 2.45 -7.80
C PHE A 144 7.66 3.98 -7.76
N GLN A 145 8.51 4.56 -8.61
CA GLN A 145 8.78 6.00 -8.64
C GLN A 145 8.00 6.75 -9.72
N LYS A 146 7.71 6.07 -10.85
CA LYS A 146 6.97 6.66 -11.96
C LYS A 146 5.51 6.94 -11.57
N PRO A 147 5.03 8.19 -11.76
CA PRO A 147 3.63 8.52 -11.63
C PRO A 147 2.75 7.61 -12.47
N PHE A 148 1.65 7.15 -11.87
CA PHE A 148 0.64 6.37 -12.58
C PHE A 148 -0.63 7.20 -12.81
N GLU A 149 -0.96 7.41 -14.07
CA GLU A 149 -2.22 8.05 -14.46
C GLU A 149 -3.30 6.97 -14.66
N PRO A 150 -4.38 6.95 -13.86
CA PRO A 150 -5.38 5.88 -13.88
C PRO A 150 -6.43 6.12 -14.97
N THR A 151 -6.02 6.01 -16.24
CA THR A 151 -6.95 5.98 -17.39
C THR A 151 -7.52 4.57 -17.56
N HIS A 152 -8.65 4.42 -18.26
CA HIS A 152 -9.23 3.10 -18.56
C HIS A 152 -8.25 2.18 -19.31
N GLU A 153 -7.49 2.74 -20.24
CA GLU A 153 -6.44 2.02 -20.97
C GLU A 153 -5.36 1.52 -20.01
N ASN A 154 -4.79 2.41 -19.19
CA ASN A 154 -3.72 2.07 -18.25
C ASN A 154 -4.17 1.05 -17.19
N MET A 155 -5.40 1.20 -16.68
CA MET A 155 -5.98 0.28 -15.71
C MET A 155 -6.20 -1.12 -16.30
N SER A 156 -6.69 -1.18 -17.54
CA SER A 156 -6.92 -2.45 -18.24
C SER A 156 -5.63 -3.15 -18.71
N GLY A 157 -4.56 -2.37 -18.91
CA GLY A 157 -3.25 -2.85 -19.35
C GLY A 157 -2.29 -3.27 -18.24
N LEU A 158 -2.72 -3.27 -16.96
CA LEU A 158 -1.88 -3.71 -15.85
C LEU A 158 -1.51 -5.20 -15.97
N SER A 159 -0.23 -5.53 -15.82
CA SER A 159 0.25 -6.92 -15.82
C SER A 159 -0.09 -7.60 -14.49
N LEU A 160 -1.32 -8.09 -14.35
CA LEU A 160 -1.83 -8.75 -13.13
C LEU A 160 -1.82 -10.28 -13.28
N HIS A 161 -0.64 -10.85 -13.50
CA HIS A 161 -0.40 -12.30 -13.64
C HIS A 161 0.75 -12.79 -12.76
N LYS A 162 0.84 -14.10 -12.50
CA LYS A 162 1.89 -14.68 -11.63
C LYS A 162 3.23 -14.91 -12.34
N ASP A 163 3.25 -14.90 -13.67
CA ASP A 163 4.48 -15.09 -14.46
C ASP A 163 5.36 -13.83 -14.51
N GLN A 164 5.72 -13.31 -13.34
CA GLN A 164 6.64 -12.18 -13.13
C GLN A 164 7.19 -12.22 -11.70
N PRO A 165 8.31 -11.54 -11.41
CA PRO A 165 8.81 -11.42 -10.03
C PRO A 165 7.78 -10.80 -9.07
N ALA A 166 7.76 -11.23 -7.81
CA ALA A 166 6.76 -10.77 -6.84
C ALA A 166 6.79 -9.25 -6.61
N HIS A 167 7.96 -8.62 -6.64
CA HIS A 167 8.09 -7.17 -6.52
C HIS A 167 7.49 -6.43 -7.74
N GLU A 168 7.56 -6.99 -8.94
CA GLU A 168 6.92 -6.41 -10.13
C GLU A 168 5.39 -6.54 -10.08
N LEU A 169 4.88 -7.71 -9.66
CA LEU A 169 3.46 -7.89 -9.43
C LEU A 169 2.94 -6.91 -8.36
N ALA A 170 3.69 -6.71 -7.27
CA ALA A 170 3.36 -5.73 -6.24
C ALA A 170 3.26 -4.31 -6.80
N ALA A 171 4.14 -3.91 -7.73
CA ALA A 171 4.07 -2.61 -8.40
C ALA A 171 2.78 -2.45 -9.23
N ASN A 172 2.34 -3.50 -9.93
CA ASN A 172 1.10 -3.48 -10.71
C ASN A 172 -0.15 -3.49 -9.82
N LEU A 173 -0.14 -4.27 -8.74
CA LEU A 173 -1.20 -4.25 -7.73
C LEU A 173 -1.31 -2.85 -7.08
N ARG A 174 -0.18 -2.23 -6.72
CA ARG A 174 -0.13 -0.86 -6.18
C ARG A 174 -0.85 0.11 -7.12
N ARG A 175 -0.56 0.06 -8.42
CA ARG A 175 -1.22 0.91 -9.43
C ARG A 175 -2.73 0.64 -9.53
N ALA A 176 -3.15 -0.62 -9.46
CA ALA A 176 -4.57 -0.98 -9.45
C ALA A 176 -5.30 -0.33 -8.28
N PHE A 177 -4.77 -0.44 -7.05
CA PHE A 177 -5.37 0.22 -5.87
C PHE A 177 -5.30 1.74 -5.96
N SER A 178 -4.22 2.31 -6.50
CA SER A 178 -4.10 3.75 -6.75
C SER A 178 -5.19 4.28 -7.68
N GLY A 179 -5.53 3.51 -8.74
CA GLY A 179 -6.65 3.82 -9.63
C GLY A 179 -8.01 3.71 -8.95
N VAL A 180 -8.20 2.73 -8.06
CA VAL A 180 -9.41 2.64 -7.23
C VAL A 180 -9.55 3.84 -6.29
N VAL A 181 -8.46 4.30 -5.67
CA VAL A 181 -8.45 5.53 -4.86
C VAL A 181 -8.80 6.73 -5.73
N ALA A 182 -8.17 6.86 -6.90
CA ALA A 182 -8.43 7.98 -7.81
C ALA A 182 -9.90 8.04 -8.25
N GLY A 183 -10.49 6.90 -8.64
CA GLY A 183 -11.90 6.83 -9.01
C GLY A 183 -12.88 7.12 -7.88
N ASN A 184 -12.45 7.02 -6.62
CA ASN A 184 -13.29 7.24 -5.45
C ASN A 184 -13.21 8.67 -4.89
N VAL A 185 -12.04 9.31 -4.91
CA VAL A 185 -11.82 10.58 -4.19
C VAL A 185 -11.13 11.68 -4.99
N LYS A 186 -10.52 11.38 -6.15
CA LYS A 186 -9.84 12.40 -6.96
C LYS A 186 -10.77 12.89 -8.07
N GLU A 187 -10.86 14.20 -8.27
CA GLU A 187 -11.77 14.82 -9.23
C GLU A 187 -11.61 14.23 -10.65
N ASP A 188 -10.38 14.14 -11.15
CA ASP A 188 -10.11 13.61 -12.48
C ASP A 188 -10.50 12.13 -12.62
N GLY A 189 -10.29 11.32 -11.58
CA GLY A 189 -10.66 9.91 -11.56
C GLY A 189 -12.17 9.71 -11.53
N ILE A 190 -12.89 10.48 -10.71
CA ILE A 190 -14.36 10.47 -10.65
C ILE A 190 -14.94 10.85 -12.01
N ARG A 191 -14.46 11.94 -12.62
CA ARG A 191 -14.90 12.40 -13.95
C ARG A 191 -14.61 11.37 -15.04
N ALA A 192 -13.49 10.67 -14.97
CA ALA A 192 -13.17 9.60 -15.90
C ALA A 192 -14.19 8.45 -15.79
N VAL A 193 -14.54 8.03 -14.56
CA VAL A 193 -15.54 6.98 -14.33
C VAL A 193 -16.94 7.42 -14.79
N GLU A 194 -17.35 8.65 -14.51
CA GLU A 194 -18.64 9.19 -14.98
C GLU A 194 -18.75 9.22 -16.51
N LYS A 195 -17.66 9.55 -17.20
CA LYS A 195 -17.65 9.74 -18.66
C LYS A 195 -17.49 8.43 -19.43
N HIS A 196 -16.66 7.52 -18.93
CA HIS A 196 -16.21 6.34 -19.67
C HIS A 196 -16.64 5.00 -19.04
N GLY A 197 -17.30 5.04 -17.87
CA GLY A 197 -17.72 3.85 -17.13
C GLY A 197 -16.65 3.38 -16.13
N LEU A 198 -16.84 2.19 -15.56
CA LEU A 198 -15.96 1.66 -14.52
C LEU A 198 -14.57 1.31 -15.05
N PHE A 199 -13.53 1.45 -14.21
CA PHE A 199 -12.22 0.91 -14.52
C PHE A 199 -12.27 -0.62 -14.59
N GLU A 200 -11.86 -1.20 -15.70
CA GLU A 200 -11.76 -2.66 -15.83
C GLU A 200 -10.38 -3.15 -15.40
N LEU A 201 -10.34 -4.04 -14.41
CA LEU A 201 -9.13 -4.70 -13.95
C LEU A 201 -9.13 -6.14 -14.47
N ARG A 202 -8.09 -6.50 -15.21
CA ARG A 202 -7.95 -7.78 -15.94
C ARG A 202 -6.65 -8.46 -15.53
N GLY A 203 -6.66 -9.77 -15.41
CA GLY A 203 -5.47 -10.54 -15.04
C GLY A 203 -5.77 -12.01 -14.81
N ASP A 204 -4.78 -12.73 -14.26
CA ASP A 204 -4.93 -14.14 -13.92
C ASP A 204 -6.04 -14.32 -12.89
N ARG A 205 -6.84 -15.37 -13.07
CA ARG A 205 -7.91 -15.75 -12.14
C ARG A 205 -7.43 -15.90 -10.69
N GLU A 206 -6.19 -16.34 -10.52
CA GLU A 206 -5.55 -16.50 -9.20
C GLU A 206 -5.19 -15.17 -8.52
N ILE A 207 -5.09 -14.06 -9.27
CA ILE A 207 -4.87 -12.72 -8.73
C ILE A 207 -6.19 -11.96 -8.60
N MET A 208 -7.05 -12.08 -9.62
CA MET A 208 -8.33 -11.36 -9.67
C MET A 208 -9.30 -11.81 -8.58
N ARG A 209 -9.36 -13.11 -8.27
CA ARG A 209 -10.24 -13.63 -7.20
C ARG A 209 -9.89 -13.09 -5.81
N PRO A 210 -8.63 -13.17 -5.32
CA PRO A 210 -8.25 -12.55 -4.06
C PRO A 210 -8.48 -11.03 -4.04
N MET A 211 -8.22 -10.34 -5.16
CA MET A 211 -8.44 -8.90 -5.26
C MET A 211 -9.92 -8.53 -5.13
N ASP A 212 -10.82 -9.24 -5.83
CA ASP A 212 -12.26 -9.02 -5.75
C ASP A 212 -12.78 -9.28 -4.32
N ALA A 213 -12.34 -10.38 -3.69
CA ALA A 213 -12.70 -10.70 -2.31
C ALA A 213 -12.24 -9.62 -1.31
N LEU A 214 -11.01 -9.10 -1.48
CA LEU A 214 -10.49 -8.05 -0.61
C LEU A 214 -11.26 -6.73 -0.79
N LEU A 215 -11.49 -6.32 -2.03
CA LEU A 215 -12.24 -5.10 -2.32
C LEU A 215 -13.70 -5.19 -1.84
N ALA A 216 -14.36 -6.34 -2.02
CA ALA A 216 -15.70 -6.58 -1.49
C ALA A 216 -15.73 -6.47 0.04
N ALA A 217 -14.72 -7.00 0.73
CA ALA A 217 -14.60 -6.86 2.18
C ALA A 217 -14.41 -5.40 2.62
N PHE A 218 -13.67 -4.59 1.87
CA PHE A 218 -13.57 -3.15 2.15
C PHE A 218 -14.92 -2.43 2.00
N VAL A 219 -15.74 -2.82 1.03
CA VAL A 219 -17.10 -2.28 0.88
C VAL A 219 -17.99 -2.67 2.06
N GLU A 220 -18.01 -3.96 2.42
CA GLU A 220 -18.81 -4.47 3.54
C GLU A 220 -18.43 -3.81 4.87
N GLN A 221 -17.14 -3.60 5.09
CA GLN A 221 -16.60 -2.95 6.29
C GLN A 221 -16.66 -1.41 6.24
N GLN A 222 -17.31 -0.82 5.23
CA GLN A 222 -17.44 0.64 5.06
C GLN A 222 -16.10 1.39 5.01
N ARG A 223 -15.10 0.80 4.34
CA ARG A 223 -13.74 1.37 4.22
C ARG A 223 -13.49 2.10 2.89
N MET A 224 -14.46 2.08 1.97
CA MET A 224 -14.34 2.73 0.65
C MET A 224 -14.95 4.13 0.62
N LYS A 225 -15.80 4.47 1.60
CA LYS A 225 -16.46 5.78 1.71
C LYS A 225 -16.86 6.03 3.15
N LEU A 226 -16.89 7.31 3.56
CA LEU A 226 -17.43 7.70 4.85
C LEU A 226 -18.94 7.33 4.97
N PRO A 227 -19.44 7.07 6.19
CA PRO A 227 -20.85 6.72 6.41
C PRO A 227 -21.81 7.78 5.85
N GLY A 228 -22.99 7.31 5.39
CA GLY A 228 -24.10 8.19 4.99
C GLY A 228 -24.63 7.97 3.58
N THR A 229 -23.91 7.26 2.71
CA THR A 229 -24.40 6.88 1.37
C THR A 229 -23.91 5.49 1.01
N LYS A 230 -24.67 4.79 0.14
CA LYS A 230 -24.22 3.52 -0.43
C LYS A 230 -22.99 3.77 -1.30
N TYR A 231 -21.97 2.93 -1.16
CA TYR A 231 -20.81 2.95 -2.04
C TYR A 231 -21.14 2.27 -3.37
N GLU A 232 -20.80 2.92 -4.47
CA GLU A 232 -20.85 2.37 -5.83
C GLU A 232 -19.40 2.19 -6.31
N PRO A 233 -18.98 0.95 -6.65
CA PRO A 233 -17.62 0.71 -7.09
C PRO A 233 -17.25 1.52 -8.34
N CYS A 234 -16.07 2.15 -8.34
CA CYS A 234 -15.47 2.79 -9.52
C CYS A 234 -14.73 1.79 -10.44
N TYR A 235 -14.81 0.50 -10.13
CA TYR A 235 -14.03 -0.56 -10.78
C TYR A 235 -14.90 -1.79 -11.07
N LYS A 236 -14.42 -2.63 -11.99
CA LYS A 236 -14.99 -3.94 -12.31
C LYS A 236 -13.86 -4.95 -12.51
N ILE A 237 -13.91 -6.05 -11.77
CA ILE A 237 -12.97 -7.16 -11.94
C ILE A 237 -13.43 -8.04 -13.11
N ILE A 238 -12.51 -8.33 -14.02
CA ILE A 238 -12.72 -9.20 -15.18
C ILE A 238 -11.81 -10.41 -15.01
N SER A 239 -12.42 -11.56 -14.70
CA SER A 239 -11.74 -12.84 -14.41
C SER A 239 -11.82 -13.83 -15.56
#